data_AF-A0AAE9D4D3-F1
#
_entry.id   AF-A0AAE9D4D3-F1
#
_cell.length_a   1.000
_cell.length_b   1.000
_cell.length_c   1.000
_cell.angle_alpha   90.00
_cell.angle_beta   90.00
_cell.angle_gamma   90.00
#
_symmetry.space_group_name_H-M   'P 1'
#
loop_
_entity.id
_entity.type
_entity.pdbx_description
1 polymer ?
#
loop_
_entity_poly.entity_id
_entity_poly.type
_entity_poly.pdbx_seq_one_letter_code
_entity_poly.pdbx_strand_id
1 'polypeptide(L)'
;MRAICLLILLISLVESSPTVSGCKRTSFIDSCFGLIPANMWRVVPKEEFEAKKPKIQEYINCIGNSTCGGIRSLLKTEKTRIDIMERASEIHGCLGNRTFDNHKAECSSGETMKGCSEYSNCLVQKVDKEEKCSHTDVEKFKQIAMAMTELCKMKLD
;
A
#
# COMPACT_ATOMS: atom_id res chain seq x y z
N MET A 1 32.79 -15.25 -47.87
CA MET A 1 33.40 -14.51 -46.74
C MET A 1 33.44 -13.03 -47.12
N ARG A 2 32.51 -12.17 -46.71
CA ARG A 2 32.63 -11.33 -45.49
C ARG A 2 31.33 -10.54 -45.23
N ALA A 3 30.15 -11.10 -45.54
CA ALA A 3 28.85 -10.47 -45.27
C ALA A 3 28.24 -10.88 -43.92
N ILE A 4 29.05 -11.37 -42.96
CA ILE A 4 28.60 -11.89 -41.66
C ILE A 4 29.01 -10.97 -40.49
N CYS A 5 29.76 -9.89 -40.74
CA CYS A 5 30.25 -9.01 -39.67
C CYS A 5 29.33 -7.83 -39.31
N LEU A 6 28.16 -7.67 -39.94
CA LEU A 6 27.26 -6.54 -39.65
C LEU A 6 26.06 -6.88 -38.75
N LEU A 7 25.88 -8.16 -38.37
CA LEU A 7 24.81 -8.57 -37.45
C LEU A 7 25.19 -8.52 -35.96
N ILE A 8 26.47 -8.30 -35.64
CA ILE A 8 26.94 -8.24 -34.24
C ILE A 8 26.88 -6.80 -33.67
N LEU A 9 26.65 -5.78 -34.52
CA LEU A 9 26.50 -4.39 -34.06
C LEU A 9 25.11 -4.07 -33.47
N LEU A 10 24.15 -5.00 -33.53
CA LEU A 10 22.81 -4.82 -32.93
C LEU A 10 22.69 -5.35 -31.49
N ILE A 11 23.74 -5.96 -30.93
CA ILE A 11 23.69 -6.58 -29.59
C ILE A 11 24.10 -5.61 -28.46
N SER A 12 24.56 -4.39 -28.78
CA SER A 12 25.04 -3.46 -27.74
C SER A 12 23.98 -2.56 -27.10
N LEU A 13 22.70 -2.69 -27.48
CA LEU A 13 21.59 -2.19 -26.66
C LEU A 13 21.17 -3.27 -25.65
N VAL A 14 22.16 -3.82 -24.94
CA VAL A 14 21.91 -4.26 -23.57
C VAL A 14 21.58 -2.97 -22.82
N GLU A 15 20.29 -2.70 -22.67
CA GLU A 15 19.77 -1.86 -21.59
C GLU A 15 20.34 -2.42 -20.30
N SER A 16 21.53 -1.95 -19.96
CA SER A 16 22.17 -2.24 -18.69
C SER A 16 21.23 -1.65 -17.66
N SER A 17 20.46 -2.55 -17.03
CA SER A 17 19.71 -2.23 -15.84
C SER A 17 20.64 -1.43 -14.94
N PRO A 18 20.26 -0.21 -14.52
CA PRO A 18 21.19 0.69 -13.86
C PRO A 18 21.86 -0.05 -12.72
N THR A 19 23.19 -0.05 -12.73
CA THR A 19 24.02 -0.56 -11.64
C THR A 19 23.54 0.07 -10.34
N VAL A 20 23.63 -0.67 -9.23
CA VAL A 20 23.15 -0.32 -7.89
C VAL A 20 23.52 1.11 -7.44
N SER A 21 24.57 1.71 -8.01
CA SER A 21 24.95 3.12 -7.85
C SER A 21 23.95 4.17 -8.38
N GLY A 22 23.03 3.81 -9.28
CA GLY A 22 21.99 4.70 -9.83
C GLY A 22 20.73 4.79 -8.98
N CYS A 23 20.55 3.90 -7.99
CA CYS A 23 19.38 3.86 -7.11
C CYS A 23 19.68 4.52 -5.76
N LYS A 24 20.08 5.80 -5.75
CA LYS A 24 20.30 6.55 -4.50
C LYS A 24 18.94 6.93 -3.90
N ARG A 25 18.51 6.17 -2.88
CA ARG A 25 17.10 6.09 -2.46
C ARG A 25 16.65 7.15 -1.45
N THR A 26 17.52 7.99 -0.90
CA THR A 26 17.22 8.58 0.41
C THR A 26 16.66 10.01 0.37
N SER A 27 17.23 10.96 -0.38
CA SER A 27 16.74 12.36 -0.30
C SER A 27 15.48 12.65 -1.12
N PHE A 28 15.30 11.98 -2.26
CA PHE A 28 14.16 12.24 -3.14
C PHE A 28 12.84 11.69 -2.57
N ILE A 29 12.84 10.47 -2.04
CA ILE A 29 11.63 9.85 -1.47
C ILE A 29 11.15 10.63 -0.24
N ASP A 30 12.07 11.13 0.59
CA ASP A 30 11.75 11.95 1.76
C ASP A 30 11.00 13.23 1.36
N SER A 31 11.37 13.86 0.24
CA SER A 31 10.64 15.03 -0.29
C SER A 31 9.22 14.69 -0.74
N CYS A 32 8.99 13.50 -1.29
CA CYS A 32 7.66 13.05 -1.68
C CYS A 32 6.75 12.78 -0.48
N PHE A 33 7.27 12.31 0.65
CA PHE A 33 6.47 12.10 1.86
C PHE A 33 5.84 13.39 2.40
N GLY A 34 6.43 14.55 2.12
CA GLY A 34 5.84 15.86 2.42
C GLY A 34 4.52 16.14 1.68
N LEU A 35 4.22 15.40 0.61
CA LEU A 35 2.99 15.51 -0.17
C LEU A 35 1.84 14.65 0.37
N ILE A 36 2.09 13.78 1.36
CA ILE A 36 1.05 12.94 1.95
C ILE A 36 -0.02 13.83 2.61
N PRO A 37 -1.30 13.69 2.25
CA PRO A 37 -2.38 14.44 2.90
C PRO A 37 -2.46 14.17 4.41
N ALA A 38 -2.90 15.18 5.17
CA ALA A 38 -3.20 14.98 6.57
C ALA A 38 -4.25 13.87 6.76
N ASN A 39 -4.07 13.05 7.80
CA ASN A 39 -4.94 11.92 8.12
C ASN A 39 -5.11 10.91 6.96
N MET A 40 -4.14 10.80 6.04
CA MET A 40 -4.21 9.87 4.90
C MET A 40 -4.43 8.41 5.33
N TRP A 41 -3.86 8.03 6.48
CA TRP A 41 -3.89 6.65 6.99
C TRP A 41 -4.98 6.43 8.05
N ARG A 42 -5.95 7.33 8.13
CA ARG A 42 -7.13 7.17 8.97
C ARG A 42 -8.33 6.86 8.09
N VAL A 43 -9.24 6.05 8.62
CA VAL A 43 -10.54 5.85 7.99
C VAL A 43 -11.35 7.13 8.19
N VAL A 44 -11.70 7.77 7.08
CA VAL A 44 -12.47 9.01 7.01
C VAL A 44 -13.71 8.79 6.15
N PRO A 45 -14.72 9.68 6.18
CA PRO A 45 -15.86 9.60 5.26
C PRO A 45 -15.40 9.56 3.79
N LYS A 46 -16.19 8.90 2.94
CA LYS A 46 -15.86 8.73 1.52
C LYS A 46 -15.61 10.07 0.84
N GLU A 47 -16.44 11.07 1.10
CA GLU A 47 -16.32 12.41 0.52
C GLU A 47 -15.01 13.09 0.91
N GLU A 48 -14.55 12.90 2.15
CA GLU A 48 -13.26 13.41 2.61
C GLU A 48 -12.09 12.68 1.94
N PHE A 49 -12.21 11.37 1.73
CA PHE A 49 -11.20 10.59 1.01
C PHE A 49 -11.10 11.02 -0.47
N GLU A 50 -12.25 11.16 -1.14
CA GLU A 50 -12.32 11.63 -2.54
C GLU A 50 -11.66 13.00 -2.71
N ALA A 51 -11.87 13.93 -1.76
CA ALA A 51 -11.24 15.25 -1.78
C ALA A 51 -9.70 15.19 -1.67
N LYS A 52 -9.13 14.10 -1.14
CA LYS A 52 -7.67 13.89 -1.04
C LYS A 52 -7.07 13.28 -2.30
N LYS A 53 -7.86 12.68 -3.20
CA LYS A 53 -7.36 11.98 -4.41
C LYS A 53 -6.38 12.79 -5.25
N PRO A 54 -6.57 14.11 -5.51
CA PRO A 54 -5.59 14.88 -6.27
C PRO A 54 -4.20 14.90 -5.62
N LYS A 55 -4.12 15.11 -4.30
CA LYS A 55 -2.85 15.10 -3.56
C LYS A 55 -2.27 13.70 -3.43
N ILE A 56 -3.10 12.66 -3.31
CA ILE A 56 -2.66 11.27 -3.36
C ILE A 56 -1.99 10.98 -4.70
N GLN A 57 -2.59 11.44 -5.80
CA GLN A 57 -2.03 11.25 -7.13
C GLN A 57 -0.71 12.01 -7.30
N GLU A 58 -0.61 13.23 -6.76
CA GLU A 58 0.63 14.02 -6.73
C GLU A 58 1.75 13.26 -5.98
N TYR A 59 1.45 12.73 -4.80
CA TYR A 59 2.37 11.90 -4.02
C TYR A 59 2.84 10.66 -4.79
N ILE A 60 1.92 9.92 -5.42
CA ILE A 60 2.23 8.71 -6.19
C ILE A 60 3.07 9.04 -7.43
N ASN A 61 2.77 10.16 -8.10
CA ASN A 61 3.55 10.64 -9.23
C ASN A 61 4.95 11.09 -8.81
N CYS A 62 5.08 11.71 -7.63
CA CYS A 62 6.36 12.10 -7.06
C CYS A 62 7.27 10.89 -6.83
N ILE A 63 6.76 9.82 -6.21
CA ILE A 63 7.54 8.58 -6.04
C ILE A 63 8.01 8.05 -7.42
N GLY A 64 7.13 8.17 -8.42
CA GLY A 64 7.44 7.88 -9.82
C GLY A 64 7.55 6.38 -10.13
N ASN A 65 7.46 6.05 -11.42
CA ASN A 65 7.71 4.70 -11.90
C ASN A 65 9.22 4.50 -12.03
N SER A 66 9.83 3.78 -11.07
CA SER A 66 11.27 3.51 -11.07
C SER A 66 11.59 2.09 -11.54
N THR A 67 12.71 1.95 -12.26
CA THR A 67 13.32 0.65 -12.57
C THR A 67 13.99 0.05 -11.34
N CYS A 68 14.32 0.85 -10.32
CA CYS A 68 14.87 0.40 -9.06
C CYS A 68 13.84 -0.46 -8.30
N GLY A 69 14.16 -1.73 -8.06
CA GLY A 69 13.26 -2.69 -7.40
C GLY A 69 12.72 -2.21 -6.06
N GLY A 70 13.55 -1.52 -5.28
CA GLY A 70 13.13 -0.91 -4.02
C GLY A 70 12.02 0.15 -4.20
N ILE A 71 12.23 1.15 -5.06
CA ILE A 71 11.22 2.21 -5.27
C ILE A 71 9.93 1.61 -5.84
N ARG A 72 10.04 0.61 -6.72
CA ARG A 72 8.88 -0.14 -7.22
C ARG A 72 8.10 -0.84 -6.10
N SER A 73 8.79 -1.51 -5.18
CA SER A 73 8.17 -2.17 -4.02
C SER A 73 7.50 -1.16 -3.08
N LEU A 74 8.14 -0.02 -2.84
CA LEU A 74 7.57 1.08 -2.07
C LEU A 74 6.28 1.61 -2.74
N LEU A 75 6.33 1.92 -4.03
CA LEU A 75 5.17 2.39 -4.79
C LEU A 75 4.01 1.39 -4.74
N LYS A 76 4.31 0.09 -4.86
CA LYS A 76 3.31 -0.98 -4.74
C LYS A 76 2.68 -0.98 -3.35
N THR A 77 3.51 -0.92 -2.30
CA THR A 77 3.07 -0.86 -0.89
C THR A 77 2.15 0.34 -0.64
N GLU A 78 2.54 1.53 -1.12
CA GLU A 78 1.78 2.76 -0.93
C GLU A 78 0.45 2.72 -1.70
N LYS A 79 0.44 2.26 -2.96
CA LYS A 79 -0.80 2.06 -3.72
C LYS A 79 -1.75 1.09 -3.03
N THR A 80 -1.24 -0.03 -2.49
CA THR A 80 -2.05 -0.98 -1.73
C THR A 80 -2.62 -0.36 -0.45
N ARG A 81 -1.84 0.44 0.28
CA ARG A 81 -2.38 1.17 1.46
C ARG A 81 -3.49 2.15 1.08
N ILE A 82 -3.33 2.86 -0.03
CA ILE A 82 -4.33 3.80 -0.54
C ILE A 82 -5.63 3.06 -0.86
N ASP A 83 -5.58 1.95 -1.60
CA ASP A 83 -6.75 1.12 -1.94
C ASP A 83 -7.45 0.58 -0.68
N ILE A 84 -6.68 0.14 0.33
CA ILE A 84 -7.23 -0.27 1.64
C ILE A 84 -7.98 0.88 2.30
N MET A 85 -7.42 2.09 2.33
CA MET A 85 -8.08 3.27 2.94
C MET A 85 -9.31 3.72 2.14
N GLU A 86 -9.27 3.65 0.81
CA GLU A 86 -10.40 3.96 -0.06
C GLU A 86 -11.58 3.03 0.25
N ARG A 87 -11.34 1.71 0.25
CA ARG A 87 -12.39 0.73 0.57
C ARG A 87 -12.89 0.86 2.00
N ALA A 88 -12.00 1.13 2.96
CA ALA A 88 -12.40 1.35 4.34
C ALA A 88 -13.28 2.61 4.51
N SER A 89 -13.08 3.65 3.68
CA SER A 89 -13.93 4.84 3.67
C SER A 89 -15.36 4.55 3.22
N GLU A 90 -15.56 3.55 2.36
CA GLU A 90 -16.91 3.14 1.90
C GLU A 90 -17.74 2.50 3.00
N ILE A 91 -17.09 1.96 4.04
CA ILE A 91 -17.71 1.40 5.23
C ILE A 91 -17.37 2.24 6.47
N HIS A 92 -17.18 3.56 6.30
CA HIS A 92 -16.87 4.48 7.39
C HIS A 92 -17.90 4.44 8.53
N GLY A 93 -19.19 4.19 8.25
CA GLY A 93 -20.20 4.00 9.29
C GLY A 93 -19.83 2.88 10.28
N CYS A 94 -19.23 1.80 9.76
CA CYS A 94 -18.72 0.68 10.53
C CYS A 94 -17.32 0.98 11.12
N LEU A 95 -16.35 1.39 10.30
CA LEU A 95 -14.93 1.47 10.70
C LEU A 95 -14.45 2.81 11.24
N GLY A 96 -15.23 3.87 11.06
CA GLY A 96 -14.89 5.24 11.42
C GLY A 96 -14.87 5.49 12.92
N ASN A 97 -14.73 6.77 13.31
CA ASN A 97 -14.70 7.20 14.71
C ASN A 97 -13.66 6.44 15.56
N ARG A 98 -12.48 6.20 14.99
CA ARG A 98 -11.35 5.45 15.58
C ARG A 98 -11.58 3.96 15.81
N THR A 99 -12.73 3.39 15.48
CA THR A 99 -12.99 1.94 15.67
C THR A 99 -11.91 1.09 15.01
N PHE A 100 -11.59 1.36 13.74
CA PHE A 100 -10.53 0.61 13.06
C PHE A 100 -9.15 0.76 13.70
N ASP A 101 -8.77 1.97 14.13
CA ASP A 101 -7.47 2.18 14.79
C ASP A 101 -7.40 1.51 16.17
N ASN A 102 -8.51 1.48 16.92
CA ASN A 102 -8.60 0.78 18.19
C ASN A 102 -8.45 -0.74 17.99
N HIS A 103 -9.13 -1.33 17.01
CA HIS A 103 -8.97 -2.75 16.70
C HIS A 103 -7.57 -3.08 16.21
N LYS A 104 -6.95 -2.21 15.39
CA LYS A 104 -5.55 -2.36 14.99
C LYS A 104 -4.63 -2.39 16.20
N ALA A 105 -4.83 -1.48 17.16
CA ALA A 105 -4.05 -1.45 18.39
C ALA A 105 -4.23 -2.75 19.17
N GLU A 106 -5.46 -3.16 19.46
CA GLU A 106 -5.77 -4.40 20.20
C GLU A 106 -5.21 -5.66 19.54
N CYS A 107 -5.38 -5.80 18.22
CA CYS A 107 -4.86 -6.94 17.47
C CYS A 107 -3.33 -6.94 17.34
N SER A 108 -2.70 -5.78 17.49
CA SER A 108 -1.24 -5.65 17.55
C SER A 108 -0.66 -5.81 18.97
N SER A 109 -1.46 -5.57 20.02
CA SER A 109 -1.02 -5.44 21.41
C SER A 109 -1.39 -6.65 22.29
N GLY A 110 -1.52 -7.85 21.73
CA GLY A 110 -1.78 -9.09 22.48
C GLY A 110 -0.73 -10.17 22.23
N GLU A 111 -0.91 -11.35 22.85
CA GLU A 111 -0.14 -12.58 22.55
C GLU A 111 -0.23 -13.04 21.07
N THR A 112 -1.01 -12.32 20.25
CA THR A 112 -1.31 -12.54 18.84
C THR A 112 -0.37 -11.85 17.84
N MET A 113 0.86 -11.46 18.21
CA MET A 113 1.91 -11.32 17.19
C MET A 113 2.34 -12.71 16.70
N LYS A 114 1.44 -13.39 15.99
CA LYS A 114 1.69 -14.59 15.21
C LYS A 114 1.24 -14.23 13.80
N GLY A 115 2.18 -14.06 12.87
CA GLY A 115 1.91 -13.95 11.43
C GLY A 115 0.98 -12.82 10.92
N CYS A 116 1.07 -12.57 9.61
CA CYS A 116 0.18 -11.62 8.93
C CYS A 116 -1.27 -12.10 8.86
N SER A 117 -1.50 -13.42 8.91
CA SER A 117 -2.83 -14.02 8.80
C SER A 117 -3.62 -13.85 10.09
N GLU A 118 -2.99 -14.12 11.23
CA GLU A 118 -3.67 -14.06 12.52
C GLU A 118 -3.98 -12.62 12.92
N TYR A 119 -3.13 -11.66 12.54
CA TYR A 119 -3.43 -10.24 12.66
C TYR A 119 -4.71 -9.86 11.89
N SER A 120 -4.80 -10.24 10.61
CA SER A 120 -5.96 -9.93 9.78
C SER A 120 -7.22 -10.67 10.26
N ASN A 121 -7.09 -11.92 10.71
CA ASN A 121 -8.20 -12.67 11.30
C ASN A 121 -8.71 -12.03 12.59
N CYS A 122 -7.81 -11.53 13.45
CA CYS A 122 -8.19 -10.77 14.64
C CYS A 122 -9.02 -9.54 14.26
N LEU A 123 -8.58 -8.77 13.26
CA LEU A 123 -9.32 -7.60 12.81
C LEU A 123 -10.72 -7.96 12.31
N VAL A 124 -10.84 -9.03 11.50
CA VAL A 124 -12.15 -9.49 11.00
C VAL A 124 -13.06 -9.87 12.16
N GLN A 125 -12.56 -10.61 13.15
CA GLN A 125 -13.34 -10.99 14.34
C GLN A 125 -13.77 -9.80 15.19
N LYS A 126 -12.98 -8.72 15.22
CA LYS A 126 -13.34 -7.49 15.93
C LYS A 126 -14.46 -6.75 15.20
N VAL A 127 -14.31 -6.57 13.89
CA VAL A 127 -15.31 -5.89 13.05
C VAL A 127 -16.63 -6.65 13.00
N ASP A 128 -16.61 -7.99 12.96
CA ASP A 128 -17.81 -8.83 12.99
C ASP A 128 -18.62 -8.70 14.30
N LYS A 129 -17.98 -8.24 15.38
CA LYS A 129 -18.61 -8.02 16.69
C LYS A 129 -19.08 -6.59 16.92
N GLU A 130 -18.78 -5.67 16.01
CA GLU A 130 -19.20 -4.28 16.12
C GLU A 130 -20.69 -4.15 15.77
N GLU A 131 -21.51 -3.77 16.75
CA GLU A 131 -22.98 -3.67 16.59
C GLU A 131 -23.41 -2.73 15.45
N LYS A 132 -22.58 -1.73 15.15
CA LYS A 132 -22.81 -0.74 14.08
C LYS A 132 -22.45 -1.24 12.68
N CYS A 133 -21.78 -2.39 12.56
CA CYS A 133 -21.38 -2.95 11.28
C CYS A 133 -22.47 -3.89 10.77
N SER A 134 -22.95 -3.65 9.54
CA SER A 134 -23.86 -4.58 8.89
C SER A 134 -23.12 -5.82 8.40
N HIS A 135 -23.84 -6.91 8.12
CA HIS A 135 -23.26 -8.10 7.49
C HIS A 135 -22.54 -7.75 6.16
N THR A 136 -23.09 -6.82 5.38
CA THR A 136 -22.46 -6.33 4.15
C THR A 136 -21.14 -5.60 4.42
N ASP A 137 -21.06 -4.81 5.50
CA ASP A 137 -19.82 -4.13 5.87
C ASP A 137 -18.74 -5.12 6.30
N VAL A 138 -19.12 -6.17 7.05
CA VAL A 138 -18.22 -7.24 7.45
C VAL A 138 -17.66 -7.99 6.23
N GLU A 139 -18.49 -8.33 5.25
CA GLU A 139 -18.02 -8.99 4.02
C GLU A 139 -17.08 -8.10 3.20
N LYS A 140 -17.37 -6.79 3.10
CA LYS A 140 -16.42 -5.84 2.51
C LYS A 140 -15.11 -5.79 3.30
N PHE A 141 -15.19 -5.80 4.63
CA PHE A 141 -14.02 -5.75 5.47
C PHE A 141 -13.14 -7.00 5.34
N LYS A 142 -13.72 -8.20 5.16
CA LYS A 142 -12.94 -9.42 4.88
C LYS A 142 -12.06 -9.27 3.63
N GLN A 143 -12.57 -8.63 2.58
CA GLN A 143 -11.78 -8.33 1.37
C GLN A 143 -10.65 -7.34 1.65
N ILE A 144 -10.91 -6.32 2.48
CA ILE A 144 -9.88 -5.37 2.94
C ILE A 144 -8.79 -6.11 3.74
N ALA A 145 -9.18 -7.01 4.65
CA ALA A 145 -8.26 -7.78 5.49
C ALA A 145 -7.35 -8.72 4.67
N MET A 146 -7.83 -9.26 3.54
CA MET A 146 -6.98 -9.99 2.60
C MET A 146 -5.88 -9.09 2.02
N ALA A 147 -6.22 -7.87 1.59
CA ALA A 147 -5.23 -6.91 1.09
C ALA A 147 -4.25 -6.48 2.20
N MET A 148 -4.70 -6.34 3.44
CA MET A 148 -3.85 -6.06 4.59
C MET A 148 -2.86 -7.20 4.87
N THR A 149 -3.29 -8.44 4.71
CA THR A 149 -2.41 -9.63 4.85
C THR A 149 -1.27 -9.60 3.83
N GLU A 150 -1.59 -9.31 2.56
CA GLU A 150 -0.59 -9.21 1.50
C GLU A 150 0.37 -8.03 1.73
N LEU A 151 -0.16 -6.88 2.16
CA LEU A 151 0.64 -5.73 2.53
C LEU A 151 1.61 -6.03 3.70
N CYS A 152 1.16 -6.82 4.68
CA CYS A 152 2.00 -7.24 5.79
C CYS A 152 3.14 -8.15 5.32
N LYS A 153 2.86 -9.13 4.44
CA LYS A 153 3.89 -10.01 3.88
C LYS A 153 4.96 -9.22 3.11
N MET A 154 4.55 -8.23 2.32
CA MET A 154 5.47 -7.35 1.58
C MET A 154 6.42 -6.53 2.46
N LYS A 155 6.13 -6.37 3.76
CA LYS A 155 7.01 -5.67 4.73
C LYS A 155 8.00 -6.60 5.43
N LEU A 156 7.76 -7.90 5.39
CA LEU A 156 8.63 -8.90 6.02
C LEU A 156 9.72 -9.41 5.06
N ASP A 157 9.54 -9.18 3.75
CA ASP A 157 10.51 -9.43 2.66
C ASP A 157 11.47 -8.24 2.46
#